data_AF-A0A4Y7JZ37-F1
#
_entry.id   AF-A0A4Y7JZ37-F1
#
_cell.length_a   1.000
_cell.length_b   1.000
_cell.length_c   1.000
_cell.angle_alpha   90.00
_cell.angle_beta   90.00
_cell.angle_gamma   90.00
#
_symmetry.space_group_name_H-M   'P 1'
#
loop_
_entity.id
_entity.type
_entity.pdbx_description
1 polymer ?
#
loop_
_entity_poly.entity_id
_entity_poly.type
_entity_poly.pdbx_seq_one_letter_code
_entity_poly.pdbx_strand_id
1 'polypeptide(L)' 'MNGIGPRLVVAIDLKKRPWEQAQPLHNRWHPDIPSVAEVNQGQVFRVEMVDASGGTITHSYDAEDIKHVQLSINPSG' A
#
# COMPACT_ATOMS: atom_id res chain seq x y z
N MET A 1 -18.80 2.76 -12.74
CA MET A 1 -18.23 3.79 -13.64
C MET A 1 -16.90 3.26 -14.15
N ASN A 2 -16.84 2.81 -15.40
CA ASN A 2 -15.59 2.31 -15.98
C ASN A 2 -14.76 3.52 -16.41
N GLY A 3 -13.75 3.86 -15.62
CA GLY A 3 -12.96 5.07 -15.76
C GLY A 3 -12.12 5.09 -17.04
N ILE A 4 -12.05 6.27 -17.65
CA ILE A 4 -11.19 6.57 -18.79
C ILE A 4 -9.72 6.50 -18.32
N GLY A 5 -9.04 5.36 -18.50
CA GLY A 5 -7.64 5.21 -18.13
C GLY A 5 -7.14 3.75 -18.06
N PRO A 6 -5.83 3.54 -17.84
CA PRO A 6 -5.26 2.20 -17.67
C PRO A 6 -5.93 1.41 -16.54
N ARG A 7 -6.03 0.09 -16.72
CA ARG A 7 -6.60 -0.82 -15.71
C ARG A 7 -5.85 -0.68 -14.39
N LEU A 8 -6.60 -0.39 -13.31
CA LEU A 8 -6.08 -0.42 -11.94
C LEU A 8 -5.93 -1.87 -11.48
N VAL A 9 -4.73 -2.26 -11.03
CA VAL A 9 -4.44 -3.64 -10.59
C VAL A 9 -4.28 -3.77 -9.08
N VAL A 10 -3.79 -2.72 -8.42
CA VAL A 10 -3.75 -2.60 -6.96
C VAL A 10 -4.40 -1.28 -6.60
N ALA A 11 -5.54 -1.37 -5.93
CA ALA A 11 -6.27 -0.22 -5.41
C ALA A 11 -5.91 0.01 -3.94
N ILE A 12 -5.83 1.27 -3.52
CA ILE A 12 -5.50 1.64 -2.14
C ILE A 12 -6.65 2.41 -1.50
N ASP A 13 -7.03 1.99 -0.30
CA ASP A 13 -7.91 2.76 0.58
C ASP A 13 -7.07 3.42 1.69
N LEU A 14 -6.85 4.73 1.59
CA LEU A 14 -6.05 5.48 2.57
C LEU A 14 -6.69 5.53 3.97
N LYS A 15 -7.94 5.09 4.14
CA LYS A 15 -8.59 4.98 5.46
C LYS A 15 -8.31 3.64 6.15
N LYS A 16 -7.65 2.71 5.46
CA LYS A 16 -7.33 1.37 5.97
C LYS A 16 -5.83 1.23 6.21
N ARG A 17 -5.46 0.47 7.24
CA ARG A 17 -4.06 0.14 7.49
C ARG A 17 -3.52 -0.76 6.37
N PRO A 18 -2.19 -0.81 6.14
CA PRO A 18 -1.59 -1.62 5.07
C PRO A 18 -2.04 -3.10 5.05
N TRP A 19 -2.29 -3.70 6.21
CA TRP A 19 -2.76 -5.09 6.36
C TRP A 19 -4.29 -5.26 6.26
N GLU A 20 -5.05 -4.17 6.21
CA GLU A 20 -6.51 -4.18 6.06
C GLU A 20 -6.95 -3.90 4.62
N GLN A 21 -6.00 -3.62 3.73
CA GLN A 21 -6.25 -3.47 2.29
C GLN A 21 -6.87 -4.75 1.72
N ALA A 22 -7.62 -4.62 0.62
CA ALA A 22 -8.21 -5.78 -0.06
C ALA A 22 -7.16 -6.83 -0.47
N GLN A 23 -5.95 -6.34 -0.79
CA GLN A 23 -4.73 -7.13 -0.94
C GLN A 23 -3.76 -6.60 0.14
N PRO A 24 -3.46 -7.39 1.19
CA PRO A 24 -2.55 -6.95 2.25
C PRO A 24 -1.18 -6.55 1.68
N LEU A 25 -0.68 -5.39 2.10
CA LEU A 25 0.62 -4.90 1.65
C LEU A 25 1.75 -5.57 2.44
N HIS A 26 2.88 -5.79 1.77
CA HIS A 26 4.06 -6.41 2.36
C HIS A 26 5.24 -5.43 2.37
N ASN A 27 6.02 -5.42 3.45
CA ASN A 27 7.24 -4.62 3.60
C ASN A 27 8.52 -5.49 3.63
N ARG A 28 8.42 -6.73 3.16
CA ARG A 28 9.52 -7.70 3.05
C ARG A 28 9.43 -8.41 1.71
N TRP A 29 10.59 -8.82 1.20
CA TRP A 29 10.70 -9.64 0.00
C TRP A 29 10.84 -11.10 0.41
N HIS A 30 9.92 -11.95 -0.07
CA HIS A 30 9.98 -13.40 0.11
C HIS A 30 9.38 -14.08 -1.11
N PRO A 31 9.98 -15.17 -1.64
CA PRO A 31 9.48 -15.87 -2.82
C PRO A 31 8.05 -16.42 -2.66
N ASP A 32 7.65 -16.71 -1.42
CA ASP A 32 6.32 -17.25 -1.11
C ASP A 32 5.21 -16.19 -1.07
N ILE A 33 5.53 -14.91 -1.26
CA ILE A 33 4.50 -13.87 -1.36
C ILE A 33 3.75 -14.05 -2.69
N PRO A 34 2.42 -14.25 -2.67
CA PRO A 34 1.66 -14.52 -3.89
C PRO A 34 1.59 -13.29 -4.79
N SER A 35 1.45 -13.52 -6.10
CA SER A 35 1.16 -12.45 -7.05
C SER A 35 -0.24 -11.88 -6.80
N VAL A 36 -0.38 -10.56 -6.93
CA VAL A 36 -1.65 -9.86 -6.73
C VAL A 36 -2.39 -9.58 -8.05
N ALA A 37 -1.68 -9.66 -9.18
CA ALA A 37 -2.24 -9.47 -10.52
C ALA A 37 -1.32 -10.06 -11.59
N GLU A 38 -1.92 -10.41 -12.73
CA GLU A 38 -1.21 -10.75 -13.97
C GLU A 38 -1.42 -9.65 -15.01
N VAL A 39 -0.40 -9.43 -15.84
CA VAL A 39 -0.40 -8.45 -16.95
C VAL A 39 0.31 -9.04 -18.16
N ASN A 40 -0.11 -8.62 -19.35
CA ASN A 40 0.55 -9.02 -20.59
C ASN A 40 1.76 -8.12 -20.89
N GLN A 41 2.74 -8.63 -21.63
CA GLN A 41 3.83 -7.83 -22.13
C GLN A 41 3.30 -6.65 -22.96
N GLY A 42 3.81 -5.43 -22.69
CA GLY A 42 3.35 -4.20 -23.35
C GLY A 42 2.05 -3.62 -22.80
N GLN A 43 1.39 -4.26 -21.82
CA GLN A 43 0.18 -3.72 -21.19
C GLN A 43 0.53 -2.54 -20.28
N VAL A 44 -0.18 -1.42 -20.46
CA VAL A 44 -0.16 -0.29 -19.52
C VAL A 44 -1.21 -0.52 -18.44
N PHE A 45 -0.82 -0.37 -17.18
CA PHE A 45 -1.67 -0.55 -16.01
C PHE A 45 -1.30 0.44 -14.90
N ARG A 46 -2.17 0.58 -13.90
CA ARG A 46 -1.97 1.47 -12.75
C ARG A 46 -1.86 0.67 -11.45
N VAL A 47 -0.91 1.08 -10.61
CA VAL A 47 -0.72 0.60 -9.23
C VAL A 47 -0.85 1.82 -8.33
N GLU A 48 -1.80 1.82 -7.41
CA GLU A 48 -1.86 2.83 -6.35
C GLU A 48 -0.97 2.40 -5.19
N MET A 49 -0.41 3.37 -4.46
CA MET A 49 0.55 3.12 -3.39
C MET A 49 0.20 3.96 -2.17
N VAL A 50 0.47 3.40 -0.99
CA VAL A 50 0.59 4.18 0.24
C VAL A 50 1.99 4.79 0.28
N ASP A 51 2.18 5.92 0.97
CA ASP A 51 3.51 6.47 1.18
C ASP A 51 4.39 5.51 2.03
N ALA A 52 5.68 5.80 2.09
CA ALA A 52 6.66 4.93 2.75
C ALA A 52 6.39 4.70 4.25
N SER A 53 5.66 5.60 4.92
CA SER A 53 5.27 5.44 6.32
C SER A 53 4.05 4.52 6.50
N GLY A 54 3.36 4.15 5.41
CA GLY A 54 2.10 3.42 5.49
C GLY A 54 0.92 4.29 5.95
N GLY A 55 1.00 5.61 5.77
CA GLY A 55 -0.05 6.56 6.11
C GLY A 55 -0.01 7.08 7.56
N THR A 56 1.11 6.90 8.27
CA THR A 56 1.21 7.28 9.70
C THR A 56 1.68 8.71 9.94
N ILE A 57 2.31 9.35 8.94
CA ILE A 57 2.74 10.75 9.06
C ILE A 57 1.58 11.65 8.64
N THR A 58 1.04 12.43 9.58
CA THR A 58 -0.08 13.33 9.31
C THR A 58 0.39 14.77 9.03
N HIS A 59 -0.54 15.65 8.66
CA HIS A 59 -0.28 17.07 8.44
C HIS A 59 -0.29 17.89 9.75
N SER A 60 0.15 17.31 10.87
CA SER A 60 0.38 18.07 12.11
C SER A 60 1.64 18.93 11.97
N TYR A 61 1.65 20.12 12.57
CA TYR A 61 2.83 21.00 12.64
C TYR A 61 3.71 20.64 13.86
N ASP A 62 3.79 19.36 14.19
CA ASP A 62 4.63 18.82 15.26
C ASP A 62 5.38 17.56 14.76
N ALA A 63 6.39 17.14 15.51
CA ALA A 63 7.21 15.99 15.16
C ALA A 63 6.76 14.69 15.85
N GLU A 64 5.58 14.70 16.49
CA GLU A 64 5.14 13.61 17.36
C GLU A 64 4.89 12.34 16.53
N ASP A 65 4.29 12.48 15.35
CA ASP A 65 4.03 11.37 14.43
C ASP A 65 5.32 10.70 13.90
N ILE A 66 6.38 11.49 13.69
CA ILE A 66 7.70 10.98 13.27
C ILE A 66 8.35 10.21 14.42
N LYS A 67 8.24 10.71 15.65
CA LYS A 67 8.82 10.09 16.85
C LYS A 67 8.16 8.73 17.18
N HIS A 68 6.87 8.59 16.87
CA HIS A 68 6.07 7.41 17.22
C HIS A 68 5.78 6.47 16.04
N VAL A 69 6.42 6.67 14.89
CA VAL A 69 6.22 5.82 13.70
C VAL A 69 6.63 4.37 13.95
N GLN A 70 5.72 3.42 13.74
CA GLN A 70 6.01 1.99 13.78
C GLN A 70 6.35 1.48 12.38
N LEU A 71 7.63 1.23 12.13
CA LEU A 71 8.15 0.76 10.83
C LEU A 71 8.01 -0.76 10.61
N SER A 72 7.49 -1.49 11.61
CA SER A 72 7.30 -2.94 11.56
C SER A 72 5.81 -3.28 11.52
N ILE A 73 5.43 -4.17 10.59
CA ILE A 73 4.08 -4.75 10.53
C ILE A 73 4.16 -6.05 11.34
N ASN A 74 3.86 -6.00 12.63
CA ASN A 74 3.75 -7.20 13.45
C ASN A 74 2.32 -7.29 13.98
N PRO A 75 1.53 -8.34 13.68
CA PRO A 75 0.17 -8.47 14.18
C PRO A 75 0.09 -8.68 15.70
N SER A 76 1.24 -8.74 16.38
CA SER A 76 1.38 -9.12 17.79
C SER A 76 2.06 -8.05 18.68
N GLY A 77 2.23 -6.82 18.21
CA GLY A 77 2.69 -5.70 19.05
C GLY A 77 3.45 -4.62 18.30
#